data_AF-K1TSC4-F1
#
_entry.id   AF-K1TSC4-F1
#
_cell.length_a   1.000
_cell.length_b   1.000
_cell.length_c   1.000
_cell.angle_alpha   90.00
_cell.angle_beta   90.00
_cell.angle_gamma   90.00
#
_symmetry.space_group_name_H-M   'P 1'
#
loop_
_entity.id
_entity.type
_entity.pdbx_description
1 polymer ?
#
loop_
_entity_poly.entity_id
_entity_poly.type
_entity_poly.pdbx_seq_one_letter_code
_entity_poly.pdbx_strand_id
1 'polypeptide(L)'
;GWDKDMEQEKLYVIEEKTYEAHIDEEVHLYGLLHQLAFLAGKIKDREDVEAFIAAAKRYGQIADDKFDAWNIPGRYLVFGDKADLAGMKVRELCELDAFYVECEDDNPKPGGGCQENTI
;
A
#
# COMPACT_ATOMS: atom_id res chain seq x y z
N GLY A 1 -17.60 -35.05 -8.75
CA GLY A 1 -16.60 -34.06 -9.16
C GLY A 1 -16.37 -33.15 -7.98
N TRP A 2 -15.12 -32.92 -7.62
CA TRP A 2 -14.75 -31.94 -6.60
C TRP A 2 -14.74 -30.57 -7.28
N ASP A 3 -15.92 -30.08 -7.67
CA ASP A 3 -16.11 -28.75 -8.25
C ASP A 3 -16.81 -27.89 -7.20
N LYS A 4 -16.15 -27.72 -6.06
CA LYS A 4 -16.55 -26.73 -5.06
C LYS A 4 -15.63 -25.54 -5.21
N ASP A 5 -16.14 -24.48 -5.84
CA ASP A 5 -16.03 -23.11 -5.34
C ASP A 5 -14.65 -22.71 -4.78
N MET A 6 -13.57 -22.95 -5.52
CA MET A 6 -12.38 -22.13 -5.31
C MET A 6 -12.68 -20.78 -5.99
N GLU A 7 -13.36 -19.89 -5.25
CA GLU A 7 -13.18 -18.46 -5.50
C GLU A 7 -11.67 -18.23 -5.48
N GLN A 8 -11.08 -18.04 -6.66
CA GLN A 8 -9.67 -17.71 -6.74
C GLN A 8 -9.48 -16.43 -5.93
N GLU A 9 -8.67 -16.52 -4.87
CA GLU A 9 -8.30 -15.34 -4.10
C GLU A 9 -7.65 -14.35 -5.06
N LYS A 10 -8.29 -13.20 -5.28
CA LYS A 10 -7.74 -12.16 -6.12
C LYS A 10 -6.49 -11.58 -5.46
N LEU A 11 -5.34 -11.80 -6.09
CA LEU A 11 -4.06 -11.23 -5.67
C LEU A 11 -3.85 -9.85 -6.33
N TYR A 12 -3.25 -8.94 -5.57
CA TYR A 12 -2.94 -7.59 -6.01
C TYR A 12 -1.46 -7.28 -5.78
N VAL A 13 -0.90 -6.45 -6.65
CA VAL A 13 0.48 -5.96 -6.61
C VAL A 13 0.47 -4.44 -6.45
N ILE A 14 1.42 -3.93 -5.68
CA ILE A 14 1.71 -2.50 -5.52
C ILE A 14 3.15 -2.25 -5.99
N GLU A 15 3.41 -1.08 -6.58
CA GLU A 15 4.78 -0.68 -6.93
C GLU A 15 5.61 -0.50 -5.65
N GLU A 16 6.85 -1.01 -5.66
CA GLU A 16 7.80 -0.90 -4.54
C GLU A 16 7.91 0.55 -4.04
N LYS A 17 8.07 1.52 -4.95
CA LYS A 17 8.18 2.95 -4.60
C LYS A 17 6.93 3.51 -3.94
N THR A 18 5.75 3.07 -4.39
CA THR A 18 4.48 3.47 -3.77
C THR A 18 4.41 2.94 -2.34
N TYR A 19 4.78 1.66 -2.16
CA TYR A 19 4.84 1.05 -0.83
C TYR A 19 5.86 1.74 0.09
N GLU A 20 7.08 2.00 -0.39
CA GLU A 20 8.11 2.72 0.36
C GLU A 20 7.63 4.11 0.80
N ALA A 21 6.99 4.86 -0.10
CA ALA A 21 6.43 6.17 0.22
C ALA A 21 5.38 6.09 1.33
N HIS A 22 4.48 5.10 1.30
CA HIS A 22 3.51 4.89 2.38
C HIS A 22 4.20 4.62 3.72
N ILE A 23 5.22 3.74 3.75
CA ILE A 23 5.95 3.42 4.98
C ILE A 23 6.68 4.66 5.54
N ASP A 24 7.36 5.43 4.68
CA ASP A 24 8.06 6.64 5.10
C ASP A 24 7.11 7.67 5.72
N GLU A 25 5.92 7.80 5.16
CA GLU A 25 4.90 8.73 5.64
C GLU A 25 4.27 8.29 6.96
N GLU A 26 3.98 6.99 7.11
CA GLU A 26 3.50 6.40 8.36
C GLU A 26 4.53 6.58 9.49
N VAL A 27 5.80 6.30 9.21
CA VAL A 27 6.90 6.46 10.18
C VAL A 27 7.08 7.93 10.56
N HIS A 28 6.99 8.85 9.60
CA HIS A 28 7.09 10.28 9.88
C HIS A 28 5.96 10.73 10.81
N LEU A 29 4.70 10.40 10.51
CA LEU A 29 3.56 10.78 11.34
C LEU A 29 3.63 10.18 12.74
N TYR A 30 4.02 8.90 12.86
CA TYR A 30 4.29 8.29 14.16
C TYR A 30 5.37 9.06 14.93
N GLY A 31 6.46 9.44 14.26
CA GLY A 31 7.54 10.23 14.85
C GLY A 31 7.07 11.58 15.42
N LEU A 32 6.22 12.31 14.69
CA LEU A 32 5.65 13.57 15.14
C LEU A 32 4.76 13.37 16.38
N LEU A 33 3.89 12.36 16.36
CA LEU A 33 3.01 12.06 17.48
C LEU A 33 3.81 11.65 18.73
N HIS A 34 4.85 10.82 18.54
CA HIS A 34 5.73 10.41 19.61
C HIS A 34 6.47 11.60 20.24
N GLN A 35 6.96 12.52 19.40
CA GLN A 35 7.59 13.77 19.87
C GLN A 35 6.61 14.64 20.66
N LEU A 36 5.35 14.78 20.22
CA LEU A 36 4.34 15.52 20.97
C LEU A 36 4.07 14.87 22.33
N ALA A 37 3.88 13.55 22.38
CA ALA A 37 3.70 12.85 23.65
C ALA A 37 4.89 13.03 24.59
N PHE A 38 6.11 12.98 24.05
CA PHE A 38 7.33 13.24 24.80
C PHE A 38 7.38 14.67 25.36
N LEU A 39 7.12 15.68 24.52
CA LEU A 39 7.10 17.09 24.93
C LEU A 39 6.04 17.34 26.00
N ALA A 40 4.84 16.80 25.83
CA ALA A 40 3.76 16.90 26.81
C ALA A 40 4.18 16.34 28.18
N GLY A 41 4.92 15.23 28.20
CA GLY A 41 5.45 14.62 29.43
C GLY A 41 6.63 15.37 30.07
N LYS A 42 7.12 16.45 29.46
CA LYS A 42 8.26 17.25 29.94
C LYS A 42 7.90 18.66 30.39
N ILE A 43 6.63 19.07 30.25
CA ILE A 43 6.18 20.41 30.62
C ILE A 43 6.38 20.66 32.12
N LYS A 44 7.11 21.72 32.46
CA LYS A 44 7.34 22.19 33.83
C LYS A 44 6.88 23.62 34.05
N ASP A 45 6.90 24.44 33.01
CA ASP A 45 6.58 25.86 33.08
C ASP A 45 5.83 26.34 31.84
N ARG A 46 5.56 27.65 31.81
CA ARG A 46 4.83 28.31 30.71
C ARG A 46 5.61 28.29 29.39
N GLU A 47 6.94 28.36 29.43
CA GLU A 47 7.76 28.35 28.22
C GLU A 47 7.70 26.97 27.55
N ASP A 48 7.70 25.90 28.34
CA ASP A 48 7.49 24.54 27.83
C ASP A 48 6.11 24.37 27.19
N VAL A 49 5.07 24.97 27.77
CA VAL A 49 3.70 24.96 27.19
C VAL A 49 3.69 25.69 25.85
N GLU A 50 4.34 26.86 25.75
CA GLU A 50 4.42 27.62 24.51
C GLU A 50 5.18 26.85 23.42
N ALA A 51 6.29 26.20 23.77
CA ALA A 51 7.05 25.35 22.87
C ALA A 51 6.22 24.14 22.40
N PHE A 52 5.48 23.50 23.31
CA PHE A 52 4.58 22.40 22.97
C PHE A 52 3.48 22.84 21.98
N ILE A 53 2.82 23.97 22.23
CA ILE A 53 1.79 24.51 21.34
C ILE A 53 2.38 24.84 19.96
N ALA A 54 3.59 25.41 19.91
CA ALA A 54 4.26 25.70 18.65
C ALA A 54 4.57 24.42 17.86
N ALA A 55 5.06 23.37 18.53
CA ALA A 55 5.30 22.07 17.92
C ALA A 55 3.99 21.44 17.40
N ALA A 56 2.93 21.45 18.22
CA ALA A 56 1.62 20.91 17.84
C ALA A 56 1.05 21.60 16.59
N LYS A 57 1.14 22.93 16.50
CA LYS A 57 0.71 23.69 15.32
C LYS A 57 1.51 23.32 14.07
N ARG A 58 2.84 23.26 14.21
CA ARG A 58 3.73 22.90 13.08
C ARG A 58 3.46 21.49 12.60
N TYR A 59 3.28 20.54 13.51
CA TYR A 59 3.06 19.13 13.16
C TYR A 59 1.65 18.90 12.61
N GLY A 60 0.66 19.67 13.09
CA GLY A 60 -0.68 19.73 12.49
C GLY A 60 -0.61 20.10 11.02
N GLN A 61 0.13 21.17 10.68
CA GLN A 61 0.30 21.56 9.28
C GLN A 61 0.96 20.46 8.43
N ILE A 62 1.98 19.78 8.96
CA ILE A 62 2.63 18.66 8.25
C ILE A 62 1.65 17.50 8.02
N ALA A 63 0.78 17.22 8.99
CA ALA A 63 -0.23 16.19 8.86
C ALA A 63 -1.29 16.58 7.81
N ASP A 64 -1.71 17.85 7.78
CA ASP A 64 -2.66 18.36 6.79
C ASP A 64 -2.06 18.28 5.36
N ASP A 65 -0.82 18.73 5.17
CA ASP A 65 -0.13 18.68 3.87
C ASP A 65 -0.01 17.23 3.35
N LYS A 66 0.25 16.27 4.24
CA LYS A 66 0.27 14.84 3.92
C LYS A 66 -1.11 14.30 3.57
N PHE A 67 -2.11 14.67 4.35
CA PHE A 67 -3.48 14.24 4.12
C PHE A 67 -4.00 14.71 2.76
N ASP A 68 -3.69 15.95 2.38
CA ASP A 68 -4.00 16.50 1.06
C ASP A 68 -3.27 15.73 -0.06
N ALA A 69 -1.99 15.41 0.15
CA ALA A 69 -1.18 14.65 -0.82
C ALA A 69 -1.70 13.21 -1.03
N TRP A 70 -2.22 12.56 0.01
CA TRP A 70 -2.83 11.23 -0.09
C TRP A 70 -4.13 11.22 -0.89
N ASN A 71 -4.77 12.38 -1.07
CA ASN A 71 -6.01 12.52 -1.81
C ASN A 71 -7.10 11.54 -1.31
N ILE A 72 -7.23 11.46 0.02
CA ILE A 72 -8.23 10.64 0.71
C ILE A 72 -9.57 11.39 0.65
N PRO A 73 -10.64 10.78 0.11
CA PRO A 73 -11.95 11.41 0.11
C PRO A 73 -12.43 11.72 1.52
N GLY A 74 -12.86 12.95 1.78
CA GLY A 74 -13.36 13.36 3.11
C GLY A 74 -14.53 12.51 3.61
N ARG A 75 -15.37 11.98 2.70
CA ARG A 75 -16.44 11.04 3.04
C ARG A 75 -15.91 9.71 3.56
N TYR A 76 -14.78 9.23 3.03
CA TYR A 76 -14.07 8.08 3.58
C TYR A 76 -13.50 8.38 4.96
N LEU A 77 -12.83 9.52 5.12
CA LEU A 77 -12.26 9.92 6.41
C LEU A 77 -13.31 9.99 7.52
N VAL A 78 -14.48 10.58 7.23
CA VAL A 78 -15.51 10.83 8.25
C VAL A 78 -16.44 9.63 8.44
N PHE A 79 -16.83 8.95 7.36
CA PHE A 79 -17.89 7.92 7.39
C PHE A 79 -17.42 6.52 6.98
N GLY A 80 -16.17 6.36 6.56
CA GLY A 80 -15.62 5.05 6.18
C GLY A 80 -16.26 4.44 4.92
N ASP A 81 -16.77 5.26 4.00
CA ASP A 81 -17.49 4.81 2.80
C ASP A 81 -16.65 3.84 1.94
N LYS A 82 -17.13 2.61 1.79
CA LYS A 82 -16.43 1.55 1.06
C LYS A 82 -16.26 1.82 -0.43
N ALA A 83 -17.09 2.67 -1.04
CA ALA A 83 -16.93 3.06 -2.43
C ALA A 83 -15.67 3.92 -2.63
N ASP A 84 -15.38 4.81 -1.69
CA ASP A 84 -14.18 5.64 -1.73
C ASP A 84 -12.91 4.78 -1.53
N LEU A 85 -12.97 3.79 -0.62
CA LEU A 85 -11.90 2.79 -0.47
C LEU A 85 -11.68 1.99 -1.76
N ALA A 86 -12.74 1.55 -2.41
CA ALA A 86 -12.63 0.83 -3.68
C ALA A 86 -11.96 1.70 -4.75
N GLY A 87 -12.31 2.99 -4.82
CA GLY A 87 -11.67 3.94 -5.72
C GLY A 87 -10.17 4.14 -5.46
N MET A 88 -9.74 4.19 -4.19
CA MET A 88 -8.32 4.25 -3.84
C MET A 88 -7.58 2.95 -4.20
N LYS A 89 -8.18 1.79 -3.90
CA LYS A 89 -7.62 0.49 -4.27
C LYS A 89 -7.37 0.37 -5.77
N VAL A 90 -8.29 0.82 -6.62
CA VAL A 90 -8.12 0.80 -8.08
C VAL A 90 -6.99 1.72 -8.56
N ARG A 91 -6.67 2.77 -7.80
CA ARG A 91 -5.60 3.72 -8.14
C ARG A 91 -4.21 3.20 -7.79
N GLU A 92 -4.09 2.48 -6.69
CA GLU A 92 -2.81 2.07 -6.10
C GLU A 92 -2.46 0.60 -6.35
N LEU A 93 -3.47 -0.25 -6.55
CA LEU A 93 -3.30 -1.69 -6.70
C LEU A 93 -3.57 -2.14 -8.14
N CYS A 94 -2.72 -3.03 -8.63
CA CYS A 94 -2.91 -3.74 -9.90
C CYS A 94 -3.26 -5.20 -9.61
N GLU A 95 -4.21 -5.79 -10.35
CA GLU A 95 -4.47 -7.23 -10.26
C GLU A 95 -3.22 -8.00 -10.75
N LEU A 96 -2.82 -9.05 -10.03
CA LEU A 96 -1.61 -9.83 -10.35
C LEU A 96 -1.71 -10.48 -11.74
N ASP A 97 -2.92 -10.88 -12.16
CA ASP A 97 -3.18 -11.48 -13.47
C ASP A 97 -2.78 -10.59 -14.65
N ALA A 98 -2.66 -9.27 -14.45
CA ALA A 98 -2.15 -8.36 -15.47
C ALA A 98 -0.65 -8.54 -15.79
N PHE A 99 0.09 -9.32 -14.97
CA PHE A 99 1.53 -9.54 -15.12
C PHE A 99 1.90 -10.94 -15.62
N TYR A 100 0.96 -11.89 -15.63
CA TYR A 100 1.22 -13.21 -16.21
C TYR A 100 1.11 -13.13 -17.74
N VAL A 101 2.24 -13.27 -18.42
CA VAL A 101 2.29 -13.66 -19.83
C VAL A 101 2.07 -15.16 -19.86
N GLU A 102 1.14 -15.66 -20.66
CA GLU A 102 1.07 -17.09 -20.99
C GLU A 102 2.44 -17.48 -21.55
N CYS A 103 3.24 -18.21 -20.77
CA CYS A 103 4.36 -18.93 -21.33
C CYS A 103 3.74 -19.94 -22.29
N GLU A 104 3.97 -19.79 -23.61
CA GLU A 104 3.64 -20.86 -24.55
C GLU A 104 4.24 -22.15 -23.99
N ASP A 105 3.38 -23.14 -23.75
CA ASP A 105 3.79 -24.46 -23.33
C ASP A 105 4.84 -24.98 -24.31
N ASP A 106 6.11 -24.98 -23.91
CA ASP A 106 7.16 -25.84 -24.49
C ASP A 106 6.84 -27.30 -24.13
N ASN A 107 5.67 -27.79 -24.55
CA ASN A 107 5.35 -29.20 -24.49
C ASN A 107 6.12 -29.87 -25.63
N PRO A 108 7.16 -30.69 -25.36
CA PRO A 108 7.84 -31.39 -26.42
C PRO A 108 6.84 -32.39 -27.00
N LYS A 109 6.50 -32.22 -28.30
CA LYS A 109 5.58 -33.11 -29.01
C LYS A 109 6.03 -34.58 -28.81
N PRO A 110 5.18 -35.47 -28.28
CA PRO A 110 5.55 -36.86 -28.17
C PRO A 110 5.34 -37.53 -29.53
N GLY A 111 6.41 -38.10 -30.10
CA GLY A 111 6.30 -39.27 -30.97
C GLY A 111 6.80 -39.11 -32.40
N GLY A 112 7.71 -40.02 -32.78
CA GLY A 112 8.10 -40.32 -34.15
C GLY A 112 9.42 -41.07 -34.23
N GLY A 113 9.43 -42.34 -33.82
CA GLY A 113 10.62 -43.20 -33.82
C GLY A 113 11.08 -43.70 -35.21
N CYS A 114 12.36 -44.09 -35.23
CA CYS A 114 13.08 -45.01 -36.12
C CYS A 114 13.06 -44.77 -37.65
N GLN A 115 14.26 -44.58 -38.22
CA GLN A 115 14.88 -45.60 -39.08
C GLN A 115 16.40 -45.34 -39.24
N GLU A 116 17.21 -46.26 -38.73
CA GLU A 116 18.56 -46.53 -39.25
C GLU A 116 18.44 -46.90 -40.73
N ASN A 117 19.23 -46.26 -41.59
CA ASN A 117 19.56 -46.80 -42.89
C ASN A 117 21.05 -46.64 -43.14
N THR A 118 21.73 -47.78 -43.05
CA THR A 118 23.06 -48.09 -43.59
C THR A 118 23.13 -47.74 -45.08
N ILE A 119 24.21 -47.07 -45.51
CA ILE A 119 25.03 -47.43 -46.68
C ILE A 119 26.49 -47.13 -46.34
#